data_AF-A0A920YHJ4-F1
#
_entry.id   AF-A0A920YHJ4-F1
#
_cell.length_a   1.000
_cell.length_b   1.000
_cell.length_c   1.000
_cell.angle_alpha   90.00
_cell.angle_beta   90.00
_cell.angle_gamma   90.00
#
_symmetry.space_group_name_H-M   'P 1'
#
loop_
_entity.id
_entity.type
_entity.pdbx_description
1 polymer ?
#
loop_
_entity_poly.entity_id
_entity_poly.type
_entity_poly.pdbx_seq_one_letter_code
_entity_poly.pdbx_strand_id
1 'polypeptide(L)'
;MHVEGISAEVQASLELVGQTPLAAQFYLAGGTAAALHLGHRRSYDLDFFSPAPFDKSAPRRFLGSLGRLVVDQEGEDTFLGTLNDVRISFFIYPYRLLAPPVLFGAVQVVALEDLAVMKLDAIASRGRKRDFIDLYFMCRDFLTLREMLPLVERKYEGVKYNFTHLVKSLMYFEDAEADPMPEMLKPVSWPDVRRFFEQEAIRLFRTQIHAD
;
A
#
# COMPACT_ATOMS: atom_id res chain seq x y z
N MET A 1 -6.08 -15.18 2.53
CA MET A 1 -6.02 -13.78 3.00
C MET A 1 -6.62 -13.70 4.40
N HIS A 2 -6.16 -12.74 5.18
CA HIS A 2 -6.48 -12.51 6.59
C HIS A 2 -7.64 -11.52 6.74
N VAL A 3 -8.87 -12.04 6.79
CA VAL A 3 -10.09 -11.22 6.93
C VAL A 3 -10.16 -10.51 8.28
N GLU A 4 -9.48 -11.03 9.31
CA GLU A 4 -9.34 -10.42 10.62
C GLU A 4 -8.64 -9.04 10.59
N GLY A 5 -7.89 -8.76 9.50
CA GLY A 5 -7.23 -7.48 9.25
C GLY A 5 -8.16 -6.36 8.78
N ILE A 6 -9.44 -6.66 8.51
CA ILE A 6 -10.43 -5.67 8.08
C ILE A 6 -11.69 -5.76 8.94
N SER A 7 -12.42 -4.65 9.07
CA SER A 7 -13.71 -4.64 9.75
C SER A 7 -14.83 -5.18 8.83
N ALA A 8 -15.99 -5.48 9.41
CA ALA A 8 -17.15 -5.92 8.64
C ALA A 8 -17.63 -4.84 7.64
N GLU A 9 -17.53 -3.56 8.01
CA GLU A 9 -17.88 -2.42 7.17
C GLU A 9 -16.94 -2.29 5.95
N VAL A 10 -15.63 -2.50 6.17
CA VAL A 10 -14.64 -2.51 5.09
C VAL A 10 -14.89 -3.69 4.15
N GLN A 11 -15.17 -4.88 4.71
CA GLN A 11 -15.49 -6.05 3.90
C GLN A 11 -16.76 -5.84 3.07
N ALA A 12 -17.82 -5.31 3.66
CA ALA A 12 -19.06 -5.00 2.95
C ALA A 12 -18.80 -3.98 1.81
N SER A 13 -17.99 -2.95 2.07
CA SER A 13 -17.60 -1.98 1.03
C SER A 13 -16.80 -2.61 -0.11
N LEU A 14 -15.89 -3.55 0.18
CA LEU A 14 -15.19 -4.34 -0.85
C LEU A 14 -16.17 -5.16 -1.70
N GLU A 15 -17.15 -5.80 -1.07
CA GLU A 15 -18.18 -6.58 -1.76
C GLU A 15 -19.05 -5.71 -2.68
N LEU A 16 -19.37 -4.47 -2.27
CA LEU A 16 -20.07 -3.50 -3.13
C LEU A 16 -19.22 -3.11 -4.34
N VAL A 17 -17.92 -2.81 -4.16
CA VAL A 17 -17.02 -2.52 -5.29
C VAL A 17 -16.94 -3.72 -6.24
N GLY A 18 -16.88 -4.93 -5.69
CA GLY A 18 -16.87 -6.20 -6.41
C GLY A 18 -18.08 -6.43 -7.34
N GLN A 19 -19.20 -5.75 -7.10
CA GLN A 19 -20.41 -5.83 -7.93
C GLN A 19 -20.38 -4.86 -9.13
N THR A 20 -19.31 -4.08 -9.28
CA THR A 20 -19.20 -3.04 -10.31
C THR A 20 -18.09 -3.35 -11.30
N PRO A 21 -18.10 -2.73 -12.50
CA PRO A 21 -16.97 -2.79 -13.43
C PRO A 21 -15.65 -2.27 -12.85
N LEU A 22 -15.68 -1.49 -11.76
CA LEU A 22 -14.47 -0.98 -11.10
C LEU A 22 -13.56 -2.13 -10.62
N ALA A 23 -14.13 -3.25 -10.18
CA ALA A 23 -13.36 -4.39 -9.70
C ALA A 23 -12.47 -5.04 -10.77
N ALA A 24 -12.84 -4.91 -12.05
CA ALA A 24 -12.03 -5.36 -13.17
C ALA A 24 -10.99 -4.32 -13.63
N GLN A 25 -11.27 -3.03 -13.39
CA GLN A 25 -10.42 -1.91 -13.82
C GLN A 25 -9.36 -1.52 -12.80
N PHE A 26 -9.62 -1.79 -11.52
CA PHE A 26 -8.74 -1.42 -10.42
C PHE A 26 -8.31 -2.62 -9.60
N TYR A 27 -7.17 -2.45 -8.94
CA TYR A 27 -6.70 -3.33 -7.88
C TYR A 27 -6.62 -2.57 -6.55
N LEU A 28 -6.95 -3.26 -5.46
CA LEU A 28 -6.76 -2.81 -4.10
C LEU A 28 -5.27 -2.86 -3.74
N ALA A 29 -4.74 -1.77 -3.19
CA ALA A 29 -3.40 -1.71 -2.62
C ALA A 29 -3.43 -1.00 -1.25
N GLY A 30 -2.31 -0.38 -0.87
CA GLY A 30 -2.24 0.43 0.34
C GLY A 30 -2.34 -0.39 1.64
N GLY A 31 -2.87 0.25 2.68
CA GLY A 31 -2.88 -0.32 4.03
C GLY A 31 -3.74 -1.57 4.16
N THR A 32 -4.84 -1.64 3.42
CA THR A 32 -5.80 -2.75 3.51
C THR A 32 -5.35 -3.97 2.74
N ALA A 33 -4.71 -3.79 1.58
CA ALA A 33 -4.02 -4.91 0.92
C ALA A 33 -2.94 -5.52 1.83
N ALA A 34 -2.16 -4.69 2.55
CA ALA A 34 -1.15 -5.17 3.48
C ALA A 34 -1.78 -5.98 4.63
N ALA A 35 -2.86 -5.48 5.23
CA ALA A 35 -3.59 -6.18 6.29
C ALA A 35 -4.16 -7.54 5.80
N LEU A 36 -4.74 -7.59 4.59
CA LEU A 36 -5.26 -8.82 4.00
C LEU A 36 -4.18 -9.86 3.68
N HIS A 37 -2.99 -9.43 3.27
CA HIS A 37 -1.88 -10.36 3.00
C HIS A 37 -1.20 -10.86 4.27
N LEU A 38 -1.02 -9.99 5.26
CA LEU A 38 -0.10 -10.24 6.38
C LEU A 38 -0.82 -10.52 7.71
N GLY A 39 -2.08 -10.13 7.87
CA GLY A 39 -2.86 -10.34 9.10
C GLY A 39 -2.19 -9.76 10.36
N HIS A 40 -1.40 -8.71 10.23
CA HIS A 40 -0.56 -8.17 11.31
C HIS A 40 -1.19 -6.97 12.02
N ARG A 41 -2.11 -6.25 11.38
CA ARG A 41 -2.85 -5.10 11.95
C ARG A 41 -4.21 -4.95 11.29
N ARG A 42 -5.09 -4.17 11.90
CA ARG A 42 -6.33 -3.72 11.26
C ARG A 42 -6.09 -2.57 10.29
N SER A 43 -6.95 -2.49 9.28
CA SER A 43 -7.02 -1.39 8.30
C SER A 43 -8.48 -1.03 8.02
N TYR A 44 -8.72 0.25 7.74
CA TYR A 44 -10.07 0.85 7.76
C TYR A 44 -10.41 1.65 6.49
N ASP A 45 -9.46 1.81 5.58
CA ASP A 45 -9.56 2.54 4.32
C ASP A 45 -9.49 1.59 3.12
N LEU A 46 -9.99 2.01 1.97
CA LEU A 46 -9.88 1.27 0.72
C LEU A 46 -9.20 2.13 -0.34
N ASP A 47 -7.99 1.73 -0.74
CA ASP A 47 -7.23 2.43 -1.77
C ASP A 47 -7.12 1.58 -3.03
N PHE A 48 -7.76 2.04 -4.11
CA PHE A 48 -7.78 1.38 -5.40
C PHE A 48 -6.90 2.10 -6.41
N PHE A 49 -6.21 1.34 -7.25
CA PHE A 49 -5.26 1.85 -8.22
C PHE A 49 -5.48 1.20 -9.59
N SER A 50 -5.23 1.95 -10.66
CA SER A 50 -5.29 1.47 -12.03
C SER A 50 -4.04 1.88 -12.80
N PRO A 51 -3.42 0.99 -13.60
CA PRO A 51 -2.30 1.35 -14.46
C PRO A 51 -2.73 2.13 -15.71
N ALA A 52 -4.04 2.16 -16.00
CA ALA A 52 -4.61 2.78 -17.18
C ALA A 52 -5.60 3.90 -16.79
N PRO A 53 -5.69 4.97 -17.60
CA PRO A 53 -6.76 5.96 -17.47
C PRO A 53 -8.14 5.30 -17.41
N PHE A 54 -9.02 5.85 -16.58
CA PHE A 54 -10.41 5.40 -16.48
C PHE A 54 -11.37 6.62 -16.55
N ASP A 55 -12.65 6.36 -16.75
CA ASP A 55 -13.68 7.39 -16.65
C ASP A 55 -13.76 7.90 -15.20
N LYS A 56 -13.21 9.09 -14.92
CA LYS A 56 -13.17 9.68 -13.58
C LYS A 56 -14.53 9.78 -12.87
N SER A 57 -15.62 9.80 -13.65
CA SER A 57 -16.99 9.81 -13.10
C SER A 57 -17.50 8.42 -12.73
N ALA A 58 -16.79 7.35 -13.11
CA ALA A 58 -17.19 5.97 -12.89
C ALA A 58 -17.32 5.60 -11.40
N PRO A 59 -16.37 5.95 -10.49
CA PRO A 59 -16.55 5.73 -9.06
C PRO A 59 -17.84 6.38 -8.54
N ARG A 60 -18.08 7.65 -8.86
CA ARG A 60 -19.31 8.35 -8.49
C ARG A 60 -20.56 7.67 -9.04
N ARG A 61 -20.54 7.30 -10.32
CA ARG A 61 -21.67 6.68 -11.03
C ARG A 61 -22.03 5.32 -10.45
N PHE A 62 -21.05 4.45 -10.24
CA PHE A 62 -21.29 3.07 -9.82
C PHE A 62 -21.48 2.93 -8.31
N LEU A 63 -20.72 3.65 -7.49
CA LEU A 63 -20.83 3.55 -6.04
C LEU A 63 -22.03 4.34 -5.50
N GLY A 64 -22.42 5.44 -6.16
CA GLY A 64 -23.55 6.26 -5.75
C GLY A 64 -24.90 5.52 -5.79
N SER A 65 -25.03 4.45 -6.57
CA SER A 65 -26.22 3.61 -6.61
C SER A 65 -26.22 2.46 -5.60
N LEU A 66 -25.08 2.20 -4.94
CA LEU A 66 -24.87 1.02 -4.08
C LEU A 66 -24.80 1.36 -2.59
N GLY A 67 -24.70 2.63 -2.23
CA GLY A 67 -24.65 3.07 -0.85
C GLY A 67 -24.64 4.58 -0.69
N ARG A 68 -24.46 5.04 0.55
CA ARG A 68 -24.30 6.46 0.86
C ARG A 68 -22.88 6.89 0.48
N LEU A 69 -22.75 7.49 -0.70
CA LEU A 69 -21.51 8.05 -1.19
C LEU A 69 -21.42 9.55 -0.88
N VAL A 70 -20.34 9.96 -0.22
CA VAL A 70 -19.91 11.35 -0.09
C VAL A 70 -18.63 11.53 -0.91
N VAL A 71 -18.62 12.49 -1.83
CA VAL A 71 -17.45 12.79 -2.67
C VAL A 71 -16.70 13.96 -2.07
N ASP A 72 -15.43 13.74 -1.73
CA ASP A 72 -14.54 14.75 -1.16
C ASP A 72 -13.73 15.45 -2.25
N GLN A 73 -13.24 14.66 -3.23
CA GLN A 73 -12.44 15.17 -4.35
C GLN A 73 -12.66 14.31 -5.60
N GLU A 74 -12.84 14.96 -6.75
CA GLU A 74 -12.90 14.31 -8.07
C GLU A 74 -12.00 15.10 -9.04
N GLY A 75 -10.88 14.49 -9.43
CA GLY A 75 -9.86 15.05 -10.31
C GLY A 75 -9.62 14.18 -11.54
N GLU A 76 -8.59 14.51 -12.31
CA GLU A 76 -8.22 13.75 -13.52
C GLU A 76 -7.72 12.34 -13.17
N ASP A 77 -6.81 12.25 -12.20
CA ASP A 77 -6.15 11.00 -11.82
C ASP A 77 -6.55 10.50 -10.43
N THR A 78 -7.57 11.10 -9.82
CA THR A 78 -7.89 10.87 -8.41
C THR A 78 -9.37 11.03 -8.13
N PHE A 79 -9.93 10.08 -7.40
CA PHE A 79 -11.23 10.18 -6.75
C PHE A 79 -11.08 9.86 -5.27
N LEU A 80 -11.54 10.74 -4.39
CA LEU A 80 -11.59 10.54 -2.95
C LEU A 80 -13.02 10.70 -2.46
N GLY A 81 -13.45 9.77 -1.62
CA GLY A 81 -14.75 9.87 -0.98
C GLY A 81 -14.93 8.89 0.16
N THR A 82 -16.16 8.80 0.61
CA THR A 82 -16.59 7.90 1.68
C THR A 82 -17.84 7.15 1.22
N LEU A 83 -17.81 5.82 1.25
CA LEU A 83 -18.94 4.94 0.96
C LEU A 83 -19.37 4.25 2.26
N ASN A 84 -20.59 4.49 2.73
CA ASN A 84 -21.11 3.89 3.96
C ASN A 84 -20.13 4.03 5.15
N ASP A 85 -19.58 5.23 5.34
CA ASP A 85 -18.59 5.60 6.37
C ASP A 85 -17.19 4.98 6.21
N VAL A 86 -16.95 4.21 5.15
CA VAL A 86 -15.62 3.71 4.78
C VAL A 86 -14.97 4.66 3.78
N ARG A 87 -13.78 5.16 4.11
CA ARG A 87 -12.98 5.96 3.17
C ARG A 87 -12.58 5.10 1.98
N ILE A 88 -12.84 5.62 0.78
CA ILE A 88 -12.52 4.94 -0.48
C ILE A 88 -11.85 5.92 -1.44
N SER A 89 -10.79 5.45 -2.06
CA SER A 89 -10.01 6.23 -3.02
C SER A 89 -9.74 5.43 -4.28
N PHE A 90 -9.67 6.12 -5.41
CA PHE A 90 -9.27 5.55 -6.70
C PHE A 90 -8.22 6.45 -7.33
N PHE A 91 -7.09 5.87 -7.71
CA PHE A 91 -5.96 6.59 -8.27
C PHE A 91 -5.52 6.00 -9.61
N ILE A 92 -5.12 6.87 -10.53
CA ILE A 92 -4.26 6.45 -11.64
C ILE A 92 -2.84 6.29 -11.12
N TYR A 93 -2.30 5.09 -11.32
CA TYR A 93 -0.94 4.76 -10.96
C TYR A 93 -0.29 4.03 -12.13
N PRO A 94 0.29 4.78 -13.09
CA PRO A 94 0.61 4.31 -14.44
C PRO A 94 1.89 3.46 -14.49
N TYR A 95 2.05 2.58 -13.51
CA TYR A 95 3.15 1.63 -13.40
C TYR A 95 2.60 0.22 -13.57
N ARG A 96 3.34 -0.60 -14.33
CA ARG A 96 2.98 -2.00 -14.54
C ARG A 96 3.07 -2.75 -13.21
N LEU A 97 2.21 -3.77 -13.07
CA LEU A 97 2.30 -4.71 -11.97
C LEU A 97 3.52 -5.62 -12.17
N LEU A 98 4.27 -5.86 -11.10
CA LEU A 98 5.40 -6.77 -11.07
C LEU A 98 4.94 -8.24 -11.08
N ALA A 99 3.79 -8.52 -10.47
CA ALA A 99 3.18 -9.84 -10.41
C ALA A 99 1.65 -9.78 -10.59
N PRO A 100 1.00 -10.87 -11.03
CA PRO A 100 -0.45 -10.91 -11.14
C PRO A 100 -1.14 -10.67 -9.78
N PRO A 101 -2.24 -9.89 -9.75
CA PRO A 101 -2.97 -9.67 -8.51
C PRO A 101 -3.64 -10.95 -8.02
N VAL A 102 -3.91 -11.00 -6.72
CA VAL A 102 -4.64 -12.10 -6.06
C VAL A 102 -6.09 -11.68 -5.88
N LEU A 103 -7.04 -12.58 -6.16
CA LEU A 103 -8.46 -12.28 -5.96
C LEU A 103 -8.87 -12.40 -4.50
N PHE A 104 -9.62 -11.41 -4.02
CA PHE A 104 -10.39 -11.44 -2.78
C PHE A 104 -11.87 -11.21 -3.11
N GLY A 105 -12.64 -12.31 -3.17
CA GLY A 105 -13.96 -12.27 -3.78
C GLY A 105 -13.84 -11.86 -5.27
N ALA A 106 -14.54 -10.79 -5.65
CA ALA A 106 -14.46 -10.22 -7.00
C ALA A 106 -13.39 -9.11 -7.15
N VAL A 107 -12.74 -8.69 -6.06
CA VAL A 107 -11.78 -7.60 -6.06
C VAL A 107 -10.36 -8.13 -6.30
N GLN A 108 -9.63 -7.48 -7.19
CA GLN A 108 -8.20 -7.72 -7.38
C GLN A 108 -7.42 -7.05 -6.25
N VAL A 109 -6.54 -7.78 -5.57
CA VAL A 109 -5.61 -7.26 -4.55
C VAL A 109 -4.20 -7.36 -5.11
N VAL A 110 -3.46 -6.26 -5.05
CA VAL A 110 -2.09 -6.19 -5.55
C VAL A 110 -1.21 -7.27 -4.91
N ALA A 111 -0.27 -7.84 -5.66
CA ALA A 111 0.66 -8.84 -5.15
C ALA A 111 1.64 -8.25 -4.11
N LEU A 112 2.25 -9.09 -3.29
CA LEU A 112 3.16 -8.65 -2.24
C LEU A 112 4.43 -7.97 -2.79
N GLU A 113 4.92 -8.38 -3.96
CA GLU A 113 6.06 -7.79 -4.64
C GLU A 113 5.82 -6.31 -4.95
N ASP A 114 4.68 -6.03 -5.57
CA ASP A 114 4.22 -4.68 -5.88
C ASP A 114 3.97 -3.88 -4.61
N LEU A 115 3.28 -4.47 -3.64
CA LEU A 115 2.94 -3.79 -2.40
C LEU A 115 4.18 -3.39 -1.59
N ALA A 116 5.20 -4.26 -1.54
CA ALA A 116 6.46 -3.97 -0.87
C ALA A 116 7.19 -2.78 -1.50
N VAL A 117 7.25 -2.73 -2.83
CA VAL A 117 7.85 -1.60 -3.56
C VAL A 117 7.03 -0.32 -3.37
N MET A 118 5.69 -0.41 -3.38
CA MET A 118 4.83 0.75 -3.08
C MET A 118 5.01 1.26 -1.64
N LYS A 119 5.30 0.38 -0.68
CA LYS A 119 5.61 0.78 0.70
C LYS A 119 6.96 1.47 0.82
N LEU A 120 7.96 0.99 0.09
CA LEU A 120 9.26 1.66 -0.02
C LEU A 120 9.11 3.08 -0.57
N ASP A 121 8.34 3.26 -1.64
CA ASP A 121 8.06 4.57 -2.24
C ASP A 121 7.26 5.49 -1.29
N ALA A 122 6.26 4.94 -0.57
CA ALA A 122 5.51 5.67 0.44
C ALA A 122 6.40 6.13 1.62
N ILE A 123 7.38 5.30 2.03
CA ILE A 123 8.35 5.68 3.06
C ILE A 123 9.28 6.77 2.55
N ALA A 124 9.77 6.64 1.32
CA ALA A 124 10.65 7.63 0.70
C ALA A 124 10.00 9.01 0.54
N SER A 125 8.68 9.08 0.47
CA SER A 125 7.93 10.33 0.29
C SER A 125 7.45 10.95 1.60
N ARG A 126 6.79 10.17 2.47
CA ARG A 126 6.16 10.69 3.71
C ARG A 126 6.42 9.87 4.98
N GLY A 127 6.90 8.64 4.87
CA GLY A 127 7.29 7.83 6.03
C GLY A 127 6.24 7.67 7.15
N ARG A 128 4.99 7.29 6.87
CA ARG A 128 4.00 7.07 7.96
C ARG A 128 4.35 5.82 8.78
N LYS A 129 4.03 5.83 10.08
CA LYS A 129 4.35 4.69 11.00
C LYS A 129 3.79 3.35 10.52
N ARG A 130 2.57 3.36 9.98
CA ARG A 130 1.94 2.16 9.39
C ARG A 130 2.67 1.64 8.15
N ASP A 131 3.29 2.53 7.36
CA ASP A 131 4.04 2.14 6.16
C ASP A 131 5.33 1.38 6.56
N PHE A 132 6.03 1.87 7.60
CA PHE A 132 7.16 1.15 8.21
C PHE A 132 6.75 -0.20 8.82
N ILE A 133 5.63 -0.26 9.55
CA ILE A 133 5.14 -1.52 10.13
C ILE A 133 4.82 -2.53 9.04
N ASP A 134 4.11 -2.13 7.98
CA ASP A 134 3.78 -3.02 6.86
C ASP A 134 5.06 -3.56 6.21
N LEU A 135 6.01 -2.68 5.91
CA LEU A 135 7.28 -3.08 5.30
C LEU A 135 8.12 -3.98 6.23
N TYR A 136 8.09 -3.75 7.54
CA TYR A 136 8.77 -4.60 8.52
C TYR A 136 8.26 -6.04 8.49
N PHE A 137 6.94 -6.22 8.47
CA PHE A 137 6.35 -7.57 8.37
C PHE A 137 6.63 -8.22 7.02
N MET A 138 6.63 -7.45 5.92
CA MET A 138 7.06 -7.95 4.60
C MET A 138 8.52 -8.39 4.60
N CYS A 139 9.40 -7.65 5.29
CA CYS A 139 10.81 -8.01 5.40
C CYS A 139 11.05 -9.28 6.20
N ARG A 140 10.23 -9.51 7.22
CA ARG A 140 10.34 -10.69 8.08
C ARG A 140 9.79 -11.95 7.41
N ASP A 141 8.69 -11.81 6.68
CA ASP A 141 7.88 -12.96 6.24
C ASP A 141 7.97 -13.22 4.72
N PHE A 142 8.52 -12.30 3.92
CA PHE A 142 8.47 -12.36 2.45
C PHE A 142 9.80 -12.09 1.73
N LEU A 143 10.27 -10.84 1.66
CA LEU A 143 11.48 -10.45 0.93
C LEU A 143 12.36 -9.54 1.77
N THR A 144 13.67 -9.70 1.76
CA THR A 144 14.58 -8.72 2.39
C THR A 144 14.58 -7.40 1.64
N LEU A 145 14.94 -6.30 2.31
CA LEU A 145 15.07 -4.99 1.63
C LEU A 145 16.02 -5.05 0.43
N ARG A 146 17.11 -5.83 0.53
CA ARG A 146 18.06 -6.02 -0.57
C ARG A 146 17.41 -6.65 -1.80
N GLU A 147 16.54 -7.63 -1.61
CA GLU A 147 15.82 -8.30 -2.69
C GLU A 147 14.71 -7.41 -3.29
N MET A 148 14.19 -6.45 -2.52
CA MET A 148 13.21 -5.48 -3.01
C MET A 148 13.83 -4.41 -3.92
N LEU A 149 15.12 -4.07 -3.78
CA LEU A 149 15.74 -2.97 -4.55
C LEU A 149 15.66 -3.17 -6.08
N PRO A 150 16.00 -4.34 -6.65
CA PRO A 150 15.83 -4.56 -8.09
C PRO A 150 14.37 -4.50 -8.54
N LEU A 151 13.41 -4.74 -7.64
CA LEU A 151 11.98 -4.64 -7.95
C LEU A 151 11.53 -3.18 -8.07
N VAL A 152 12.15 -2.26 -7.32
CA VAL A 152 11.91 -0.80 -7.45
C VAL A 152 12.23 -0.35 -8.87
N GLU A 153 13.39 -0.73 -9.39
CA GLU A 153 13.83 -0.38 -10.75
C GLU A 153 12.90 -0.94 -11.83
N ARG A 154 12.43 -2.19 -11.63
CA ARG A 154 11.49 -2.84 -12.55
C ARG A 154 10.11 -2.19 -12.53
N LYS A 155 9.62 -1.78 -11.37
CA LYS A 155 8.28 -1.20 -11.21
C LYS A 155 8.23 0.21 -11.80
N TYR A 156 9.26 1.00 -11.52
CA TYR A 156 9.37 2.38 -11.93
C TYR A 156 10.30 2.54 -13.14
N GLU A 157 10.08 1.70 -14.15
CA GLU A 157 10.87 1.73 -15.39
C GLU A 157 10.89 3.15 -15.99
N GLY A 158 12.09 3.64 -16.33
CA GLY A 158 12.28 4.99 -16.87
C GLY A 158 12.46 6.08 -15.80
N VAL A 159 12.24 5.78 -14.51
CA VAL A 159 12.51 6.69 -13.40
C VAL A 159 13.83 6.28 -12.72
N LYS A 160 14.79 7.20 -12.65
CA LYS A 160 16.03 6.98 -11.89
C LYS A 160 15.78 7.23 -10.41
N TYR A 161 15.47 6.17 -9.66
CA TYR A 161 15.40 6.24 -8.21
C TYR A 161 16.79 6.45 -7.61
N ASN A 162 16.90 7.44 -6.73
CA ASN A 162 18.13 7.67 -5.99
C ASN A 162 18.21 6.65 -4.84
N PHE A 163 19.05 5.61 -5.01
CA PHE A 163 19.29 4.59 -4.00
C PHE A 163 19.68 5.19 -2.63
N THR A 164 20.55 6.20 -2.62
CA THR A 164 20.97 6.86 -1.38
C THR A 164 19.79 7.53 -0.69
N HIS A 165 18.90 8.18 -1.44
CA HIS A 165 17.69 8.77 -0.89
C HIS A 165 16.76 7.71 -0.29
N LEU A 166 16.53 6.61 -1.02
CA LEU A 166 15.69 5.50 -0.57
C LEU A 166 16.22 4.92 0.74
N VAL A 167 17.52 4.60 0.83
CA VAL A 167 18.09 4.03 2.05
C VAL A 167 18.10 5.04 3.21
N LYS A 168 18.35 6.33 2.94
CA LYS A 168 18.26 7.38 3.97
C LYS A 168 16.85 7.52 4.53
N SER A 169 15.82 7.40 3.68
CA SER A 169 14.42 7.49 4.12
C SER A 169 14.02 6.40 5.10
N LEU A 170 14.65 5.21 5.03
CA LEU A 170 14.44 4.12 5.98
C LEU A 170 14.91 4.47 7.41
N MET A 171 15.74 5.49 7.57
CA MET A 171 16.22 5.99 8.86
C MET A 171 15.56 7.31 9.27
N TYR A 172 14.63 7.83 8.47
CA TYR A 172 13.94 9.08 8.75
C TYR A 172 12.55 8.79 9.32
N PHE A 173 12.42 8.97 10.64
CA PHE A 173 11.21 8.60 11.39
C PHE A 173 10.39 9.80 11.87
N GLU A 174 10.74 11.02 11.52
CA GLU A 174 10.12 12.23 12.09
C GLU A 174 8.61 12.27 11.88
N ASP A 175 8.16 12.07 10.63
CA ASP A 175 6.73 11.96 10.30
C ASP A 175 6.09 10.73 10.95
N ALA A 176 6.84 9.63 11.02
CA ALA A 176 6.37 8.41 11.63
C ALA A 176 6.12 8.62 13.13
N GLU A 177 6.96 9.35 13.86
CA GLU A 177 6.86 9.48 15.32
C GLU A 177 5.51 10.04 15.77
N ALA A 178 5.02 11.06 15.07
CA ALA A 178 3.75 11.71 15.38
C ALA A 178 2.52 10.84 15.07
N ASP A 179 2.63 9.83 14.20
CA ASP A 179 1.52 8.95 13.87
C ASP A 179 1.17 8.02 15.06
N PRO A 180 -0.12 7.73 15.32
CA PRO A 180 -0.47 6.69 16.28
C PRO A 180 0.00 5.31 15.79
N MET A 181 0.31 4.41 16.73
CA MET A 181 0.41 2.98 16.42
C MET A 181 -0.93 2.50 15.85
N PRO A 182 -0.94 1.74 14.74
CA PRO A 182 -2.16 1.11 14.28
C PRO A 182 -2.59 0.02 15.28
N GLU A 183 -3.84 -0.40 15.19
CA GLU A 183 -4.34 -1.52 15.97
C GLU A 183 -3.70 -2.83 15.49
N MET A 184 -2.73 -3.31 16.27
CA MET A 184 -1.94 -4.49 15.96
C MET A 184 -2.69 -5.79 16.30
N LEU A 185 -2.59 -6.77 15.40
CA LEU A 185 -3.04 -8.15 15.60
C LEU A 185 -1.88 -9.09 15.90
N LYS A 186 -0.67 -8.75 15.42
CA LYS A 186 0.59 -9.42 15.75
C LYS A 186 1.44 -8.51 16.64
N PRO A 187 2.09 -9.03 17.68
CA PRO A 187 2.88 -8.22 18.61
C PRO A 187 4.09 -7.61 17.90
N VAL A 188 4.26 -6.30 18.04
CA VAL A 188 5.45 -5.55 17.64
C VAL A 188 5.50 -4.23 18.41
N SER A 189 6.69 -3.73 18.71
CA SER A 189 6.87 -2.39 19.26
C SER A 189 7.46 -1.45 18.21
N TRP A 190 7.08 -0.17 18.25
CA TRP A 190 7.67 0.84 17.38
C TRP A 190 9.21 0.93 17.52
N PRO A 191 9.81 0.88 18.72
CA PRO A 191 11.26 0.82 18.88
C PRO A 191 11.93 -0.34 18.15
N ASP A 192 11.31 -1.52 18.10
CA ASP A 192 11.88 -2.67 17.40
C ASP A 192 11.84 -2.49 15.88
N VAL A 193 10.76 -1.89 15.36
CA VAL A 193 10.63 -1.55 13.93
C VAL A 193 11.72 -0.56 13.52
N ARG A 194 11.94 0.52 14.29
CA ARG A 194 13.02 1.48 14.00
C ARG A 194 14.38 0.82 14.00
N ARG A 195 14.69 0.06 15.06
CA ARG A 195 15.99 -0.63 15.20
C ARG A 195 16.25 -1.56 14.01
N PHE A 196 15.20 -2.26 13.54
CA PHE A 196 15.29 -3.09 12.34
C PHE A 196 15.71 -2.27 11.12
N PHE A 197 15.02 -1.18 10.80
CA PHE A 197 15.33 -0.38 9.61
C PHE A 197 16.67 0.35 9.70
N GLU A 198 17.08 0.82 10.87
CA GLU A 198 18.42 1.37 11.10
C GLU A 198 19.50 0.34 10.77
N GLN A 199 19.35 -0.90 11.26
CA GLN A 199 20.30 -1.99 11.01
C GLN A 199 20.34 -2.39 9.54
N GLU A 200 19.18 -2.51 8.90
CA GLU A 200 19.11 -2.85 7.47
C GLU A 200 19.70 -1.74 6.60
N ALA A 201 19.44 -0.46 6.89
CA ALA A 201 20.02 0.65 6.15
C ALA A 201 21.56 0.65 6.23
N ILE A 202 22.13 0.39 7.42
CA ILE A 202 23.58 0.24 7.59
C ILE A 202 24.11 -0.94 6.76
N ARG A 203 23.41 -2.07 6.75
CA ARG A 203 23.79 -3.26 5.97
C ARG A 203 23.78 -2.96 4.47
N LEU A 204 22.76 -2.26 3.97
CA LEU A 204 22.64 -1.87 2.57
C LEU A 204 23.78 -0.96 2.14
N PHE A 205 24.13 0.07 2.94
CA PHE A 205 25.26 0.95 2.63
C PHE A 205 26.60 0.21 2.59
N ARG A 206 26.86 -0.71 3.53
CA ARG A 206 28.09 -1.51 3.54
C ARG A 206 28.22 -2.40 2.32
N THR A 207 27.11 -2.98 1.86
CA THR A 207 27.11 -3.91 0.72
C THR A 207 27.39 -3.19 -0.59
N GLN A 208 26.96 -1.93 -0.73
CA GLN A 208 27.23 -1.12 -1.92
C GLN A 208 28.72 -0.75 -2.06
N ILE A 209 29.40 -0.43 -0.95
CA ILE A 209 30.84 -0.08 -0.94
C ILE A 209 31.73 -1.23 -1.44
N HIS A 210 31.25 -2.48 -1.38
CA HIS A 210 31.99 -3.66 -1.83
C HIS A 210 31.56 -4.18 -3.22
N ALA A 211 30.59 -3.53 -3.87
CA ALA A 211 30.09 -3.90 -5.19
C ALA A 211 30.60 -3.00 -6.32
N ASP A 212 31.18 -1.84 -5.98
CA ASP A 212 31.88 -0.90 -6.87
C ASP A 212 33.41 -1.11 -6.81
#